data_AF-A0A8T5ZU80-F1
#
_entry.id   AF-A0A8T5ZU80-F1
#
_cell.length_a   1.000
_cell.length_b   1.000
_cell.length_c   1.000
_cell.angle_alpha   90.00
_cell.angle_beta   90.00
_cell.angle_gamma   90.00
#
_symmetry.space_group_name_H-M   'P 1'
#
loop_
_entity.id
_entity.type
_entity.pdbx_description
1 polymer ?
#
loop_
_entity_poly.entity_id
_entity_poly.type
_entity_poly.pdbx_seq_one_letter_code
_entity_poly.pdbx_strand_id
1 'polypeptide(L)'
;MNAERKFLFACLIFALVIYAIHAFGLFDLLTDLPHLQTLIRQSGLFGYSLYILLFIIATLFLLPGSILVIAGGIVFGPLLGTLLSLIAATLASSCSFLLARWLGRDLLLKYVGHSNTFQAIEKGIARNGIDFLILTRLIPLFPYNIQNYAYGLTTIAFWPYTLISALTTLPGIVIYTVMASDLANEGITLRFILQLCLAGLALFILVQLAKLYARHKHVDLSASRRSPLTHPKNEG
;
A
#
# COMPACT_ATOMS: atom_id res chain seq x y z
N MET A 1 0.31 30.17 -3.66
CA MET A 1 1.34 29.38 -4.38
C MET A 1 0.65 28.63 -5.50
N ASN A 2 0.84 29.09 -6.74
CA ASN A 2 0.08 28.65 -7.92
C ASN A 2 0.36 27.18 -8.26
N ALA A 3 -0.62 26.49 -8.85
CA ALA A 3 -0.55 25.06 -9.16
C ALA A 3 0.68 24.70 -10.01
N GLU A 4 1.07 25.58 -10.92
CA GLU A 4 2.28 25.44 -11.75
C GLU A 4 3.57 25.41 -10.90
N ARG A 5 3.65 26.23 -9.85
CA ARG A 5 4.82 26.26 -8.96
C ARG A 5 4.94 24.99 -8.12
N LYS A 6 3.80 24.38 -7.77
CA LYS A 6 3.75 23.08 -7.08
C LYS A 6 4.14 21.94 -8.01
N PHE A 7 3.69 21.99 -9.27
CA PHE A 7 4.06 21.03 -10.31
C PHE A 7 5.56 21.08 -10.63
N LEU A 8 6.10 22.27 -10.86
CA LEU A 8 7.53 22.50 -11.08
C LEU A 8 8.37 22.01 -9.89
N PHE A 9 7.92 22.25 -8.66
CA PHE A 9 8.61 21.78 -7.47
C PHE A 9 8.60 20.25 -7.36
N ALA A 10 7.49 19.60 -7.70
CA ALA A 10 7.40 18.14 -7.76
C ALA A 10 8.30 17.54 -8.85
N CYS A 11 8.33 18.14 -10.05
CA CYS A 11 9.24 17.76 -11.13
C CYS A 11 10.71 17.96 -10.75
N LEU A 12 11.03 19.04 -10.04
CA LEU A 12 12.38 19.33 -9.56
C LEU A 12 12.83 18.29 -8.53
N ILE A 13 11.97 17.94 -7.56
CA ILE A 13 12.24 16.87 -6.60
C ILE A 13 12.44 15.54 -7.32
N PHE A 14 11.59 15.21 -8.29
CA PHE A 14 11.70 13.97 -9.05
C PHE A 14 13.01 13.92 -9.86
N ALA A 15 13.39 15.02 -10.50
CA ALA A 15 14.65 15.14 -11.23
C ALA A 15 15.87 15.06 -10.28
N LEU A 16 15.78 15.66 -9.09
CA LEU A 16 16.83 15.60 -8.06
C LEU A 16 17.01 14.17 -7.53
N VAL A 17 15.92 13.42 -7.36
CA VAL A 17 15.95 12.01 -6.95
C VAL A 17 16.61 11.16 -8.04
N ILE A 18 16.25 11.35 -9.33
CA ILE A 18 16.89 10.65 -10.45
C ILE A 18 18.39 11.00 -10.53
N TYR A 19 18.73 12.28 -10.38
CA TYR A 19 20.12 12.73 -10.39
C TYR A 19 20.91 12.14 -9.21
N ALA A 20 20.36 12.10 -8.00
CA ALA A 20 20.99 11.46 -6.86
C ALA A 20 21.21 9.96 -7.10
N ILE A 21 20.21 9.25 -7.64
CA ILE A 21 20.33 7.83 -8.01
C ILE A 21 21.50 7.61 -8.98
N HIS A 22 21.67 8.50 -9.96
CA HIS A 22 22.75 8.41 -10.94
C HIS A 22 24.12 8.81 -10.37
N ALA A 23 24.18 9.89 -9.58
CA ALA A 23 25.41 10.47 -9.03
C ALA A 23 26.04 9.60 -7.92
N PHE A 24 25.23 8.89 -7.14
CA PHE A 24 25.71 8.00 -6.08
C PHE A 24 26.05 6.58 -6.58
N GLY A 25 26.05 6.33 -7.89
CA GLY A 25 26.36 5.00 -8.44
C GLY A 25 25.34 3.93 -8.05
N LEU A 26 24.12 4.34 -7.67
CA LEU A 26 23.09 3.42 -7.20
C LEU A 26 22.66 2.44 -8.30
N PHE A 27 22.85 2.80 -9.57
CA PHE A 27 22.58 1.95 -10.72
C PHE A 27 23.55 0.75 -10.81
N ASP A 28 24.83 0.98 -10.53
CA ASP A 28 25.87 -0.06 -10.46
C ASP A 28 25.66 -0.96 -9.23
N LEU A 29 25.17 -0.38 -8.15
CA LEU A 29 24.81 -1.11 -6.93
C LEU A 29 23.54 -1.96 -7.11
N LEU A 30 22.58 -1.52 -7.93
CA LEU A 30 21.38 -2.30 -8.27
C LEU A 30 21.68 -3.44 -9.24
N THR A 31 22.79 -3.38 -9.98
CA THR A 31 23.23 -4.45 -10.89
C THR A 31 24.06 -5.52 -10.18
N ASP A 32 24.82 -5.17 -9.13
CA ASP A 32 25.46 -6.14 -8.21
C ASP A 32 24.61 -6.35 -6.95
N LEU A 33 23.52 -7.10 -7.12
CA LEU A 33 22.54 -7.34 -6.08
C LEU A 33 23.11 -8.02 -4.81
N PRO A 34 24.00 -9.04 -4.90
CA PRO A 34 24.66 -9.62 -3.73
C PRO A 34 25.50 -8.61 -2.95
N HIS A 35 26.20 -7.71 -3.62
CA HIS A 35 26.97 -6.66 -2.97
C HIS A 35 26.08 -5.65 -2.24
N LEU A 36 24.98 -5.21 -2.87
CA LEU A 36 23.96 -4.35 -2.26
C LEU A 36 23.35 -4.97 -1.00
N GLN A 37 22.93 -6.23 -1.08
CA GLN A 37 22.37 -6.96 0.07
C GLN A 37 23.38 -7.02 1.21
N THR A 38 24.65 -7.26 0.91
CA THR A 38 25.72 -7.34 1.91
C THR A 38 25.96 -5.99 2.59
N LEU A 39 26.09 -4.90 1.83
CA LEU A 39 26.27 -3.56 2.36
C LEU A 39 25.10 -3.11 3.23
N ILE A 40 23.87 -3.37 2.79
CA ILE A 40 22.68 -3.00 3.57
C ILE A 40 22.57 -3.87 4.83
N ARG A 41 22.87 -5.17 4.77
CA ARG A 41 22.92 -6.01 5.98
C ARG A 41 24.00 -5.54 6.96
N GLN A 42 25.16 -5.10 6.46
CA GLN A 42 26.24 -4.54 7.29
C GLN A 42 25.86 -3.20 7.91
N SER A 43 25.03 -2.40 7.25
CA SER A 43 24.53 -1.14 7.81
C SER A 43 23.59 -1.32 9.02
N GLY A 44 23.11 -2.56 9.25
CA GLY A 44 22.37 -2.95 10.45
C GLY A 44 21.14 -2.09 10.69
N LEU A 45 21.02 -1.56 11.92
CA LEU A 45 19.87 -0.76 12.35
C LEU A 45 19.66 0.49 11.49
N PHE A 46 20.72 1.11 10.99
CA PHE A 46 20.60 2.32 10.17
C PHE A 46 19.87 2.04 8.85
N GLY A 47 20.23 0.96 8.15
CA GLY A 47 19.56 0.56 6.91
C GLY A 47 18.08 0.21 7.13
N TYR A 48 17.77 -0.45 8.26
CA TYR A 48 16.40 -0.79 8.62
C TYR A 48 15.56 0.46 8.90
N SER A 49 16.09 1.40 9.68
CA SER A 49 15.42 2.67 9.99
C SER A 49 15.21 3.52 8.73
N LEU A 50 16.20 3.60 7.84
CA LEU A 50 16.08 4.33 6.59
C LEU A 50 15.01 3.73 5.68
N TYR A 51 14.97 2.41 5.55
CA TYR A 51 13.92 1.71 4.78
C TYR A 51 12.52 2.03 5.32
N ILE A 52 12.32 1.92 6.64
CA ILE A 52 11.04 2.23 7.29
C ILE A 52 10.66 3.70 7.05
N LEU A 53 11.59 4.62 7.20
CA LEU A 53 11.35 6.05 7.01
C LEU A 53 10.94 6.36 5.56
N LEU A 54 11.67 5.83 4.58
CA LEU A 54 11.34 5.97 3.17
C LEU A 54 9.97 5.39 2.84
N PHE A 55 9.61 4.25 3.44
CA PHE A 55 8.31 3.63 3.26
C PHE A 55 7.18 4.54 3.78
N ILE A 56 7.35 5.10 4.98
CA ILE A 56 6.39 6.03 5.59
C ILE A 56 6.19 7.23 4.70
N ILE A 57 7.29 7.88 4.30
CA ILE A 57 7.26 9.05 3.41
C ILE A 57 6.54 8.71 2.11
N ALA A 58 6.95 7.64 1.43
CA ALA A 58 6.36 7.23 0.16
C ALA A 58 4.84 6.98 0.27
N THR A 59 4.40 6.29 1.33
CA THR A 59 2.99 6.03 1.58
C THR A 59 2.20 7.31 1.82
N LEU A 60 2.77 8.28 2.57
CA LEU A 60 2.15 9.58 2.80
C LEU A 60 2.02 10.40 1.51
N PHE A 61 2.95 10.23 0.57
CA PHE A 61 2.88 10.81 -0.78
C PHE A 61 2.09 9.96 -1.79
N LEU A 62 1.30 8.99 -1.30
CA LEU A 62 0.45 8.11 -2.09
C LEU A 62 1.21 7.23 -3.10
N LEU A 63 2.52 7.03 -2.93
CA LEU A 63 3.30 6.11 -3.77
C LEU A 63 2.92 4.65 -3.50
N PRO A 64 2.90 3.77 -4.52
CA PRO A 64 2.53 2.37 -4.33
C PRO A 64 3.47 1.63 -3.35
N GLY A 65 2.95 1.27 -2.18
CA GLY A 65 3.72 0.55 -1.16
C GLY A 65 4.21 -0.83 -1.63
N SER A 66 3.57 -1.44 -2.62
CA SER A 66 4.00 -2.71 -3.22
C SER A 66 5.42 -2.67 -3.75
N ILE A 67 5.84 -1.56 -4.35
CA ILE A 67 7.21 -1.38 -4.88
C ILE A 67 8.21 -1.49 -3.73
N LEU A 68 7.90 -0.88 -2.59
CA LEU A 68 8.76 -0.89 -1.41
C LEU A 68 8.79 -2.25 -0.74
N VAL A 69 7.65 -2.95 -0.66
CA VAL A 69 7.61 -4.33 -0.15
C VAL A 69 8.47 -5.27 -1.01
N ILE A 70 8.41 -5.13 -2.34
CA ILE A 70 9.25 -5.88 -3.28
C ILE A 70 10.73 -5.56 -3.02
N ALA A 71 11.08 -4.27 -2.95
CA ALA A 71 12.44 -3.84 -2.64
C ALA A 71 12.92 -4.41 -1.29
N GLY A 72 12.06 -4.43 -0.27
CA GLY A 72 12.34 -5.03 1.02
C GLY A 72 12.61 -6.53 0.94
N GLY A 73 11.84 -7.27 0.14
CA GLY A 73 12.09 -8.69 -0.13
C GLY A 73 13.41 -8.95 -0.85
N ILE A 74 13.72 -8.14 -1.86
CA ILE A 74 14.96 -8.21 -2.63
C ILE A 74 16.18 -7.92 -1.75
N VAL A 75 16.12 -6.89 -0.91
CA VAL A 75 17.27 -6.38 -0.15
C VAL A 75 17.49 -7.17 1.15
N PHE A 76 16.43 -7.43 1.91
CA PHE A 76 16.52 -8.03 3.24
C PHE A 76 16.21 -9.54 3.25
N GLY A 77 15.78 -10.09 2.12
CA GLY A 77 15.32 -11.46 2.00
C GLY A 77 13.91 -11.66 2.57
N PRO A 78 13.40 -12.91 2.56
CA PRO A 78 11.99 -13.19 2.82
C PRO A 78 11.58 -12.87 4.26
N LEU A 79 12.37 -13.27 5.25
CA LEU A 79 12.01 -13.13 6.66
C LEU A 79 12.13 -11.69 7.17
N LEU A 80 13.34 -11.11 7.08
CA LEU A 80 13.57 -9.73 7.51
C LEU A 80 12.83 -8.73 6.62
N GLY A 81 12.75 -8.96 5.31
CA GLY A 81 11.97 -8.13 4.40
C GLY A 81 10.50 -8.11 4.80
N THR A 82 9.91 -9.26 5.15
CA THR A 82 8.52 -9.32 5.66
C THR A 82 8.37 -8.52 6.94
N LEU A 83 9.23 -8.75 7.94
CA LEU A 83 9.12 -8.10 9.23
C LEU A 83 9.26 -6.58 9.11
N LEU A 84 10.29 -6.11 8.41
CA LEU A 84 10.53 -4.68 8.20
C LEU A 84 9.42 -4.05 7.37
N SER A 85 8.94 -4.72 6.32
CA SER A 85 7.84 -4.21 5.50
C SER A 85 6.52 -4.16 6.26
N LEU A 86 6.26 -5.12 7.15
CA LEU A 86 5.08 -5.11 8.00
C LEU A 86 5.12 -3.95 8.99
N ILE A 87 6.27 -3.76 9.67
CA ILE A 87 6.47 -2.63 10.58
C ILE A 87 6.30 -1.31 9.82
N ALA A 88 6.96 -1.19 8.67
CA ALA A 88 6.92 0.00 7.83
C ALA A 88 5.50 0.31 7.34
N ALA A 89 4.79 -0.66 6.77
CA ALA A 89 3.42 -0.49 6.29
C ALA A 89 2.44 -0.18 7.44
N THR A 90 2.63 -0.80 8.60
CA THR A 90 1.82 -0.52 9.80
C THR A 90 2.03 0.93 10.26
N LEU A 91 3.28 1.36 10.45
CA LEU A 91 3.60 2.73 10.83
C LEU A 91 3.10 3.75 9.79
N ALA A 92 3.32 3.47 8.51
CA ALA A 92 2.93 4.36 7.42
C ALA A 92 1.41 4.54 7.34
N SER A 93 0.66 3.44 7.45
CA SER A 93 -0.81 3.47 7.44
C SER A 93 -1.38 4.12 8.70
N SER A 94 -0.75 3.92 9.86
CA SER A 94 -1.07 4.61 11.12
C SER A 94 -0.80 6.12 11.04
N CYS A 95 0.34 6.54 10.49
CA CYS A 95 0.67 7.94 10.27
C CYS A 95 -0.33 8.61 9.31
N SER A 96 -0.67 7.95 8.20
CA SER A 96 -1.67 8.46 7.24
C SER A 96 -3.05 8.64 7.88
N PHE A 97 -3.47 7.67 8.70
CA PHE A 97 -4.71 7.71 9.45
C PHE A 97 -4.74 8.88 10.45
N LEU A 98 -3.68 9.04 11.25
CA LEU A 98 -3.57 10.13 12.23
C LEU A 98 -3.49 11.49 11.55
N LEU A 99 -2.73 11.59 10.45
CA LEU A 99 -2.62 12.81 9.66
C LEU A 99 -3.98 13.23 9.10
N ALA A 100 -4.78 12.28 8.59
CA ALA A 100 -6.13 12.56 8.12
C ALA A 100 -7.02 13.11 9.24
N ARG A 101 -6.96 12.51 10.44
CA ARG A 101 -7.73 12.95 11.61
C ARG A 101 -7.30 14.33 12.10
N TRP A 102 -5.99 14.62 12.06
CA TRP A 102 -5.44 15.90 12.46
C TRP A 102 -5.73 17.04 11.47
N LEU A 103 -5.60 16.78 10.16
CA LEU A 103 -5.98 17.74 9.11
C LEU A 103 -7.49 18.04 9.12
N GLY A 104 -8.29 17.09 9.59
CA GLY A 104 -9.73 17.24 9.69
C GLY A 104 -10.45 17.11 8.36
N ARG A 105 -11.78 17.03 8.44
CA ARG A 105 -12.67 16.69 7.32
C ARG A 105 -12.63 17.76 6.22
N ASP A 106 -12.71 19.04 6.57
CA ASP A 106 -12.88 20.13 5.59
C ASP A 106 -11.67 20.27 4.66
N LEU A 107 -10.45 20.14 5.21
CA LEU A 107 -9.22 20.20 4.43
C LEU A 107 -9.07 18.97 3.53
N LEU A 108 -9.36 17.77 4.04
CA LEU A 108 -9.22 16.55 3.23
C LEU A 108 -10.27 16.50 2.12
N LEU A 109 -11.52 16.90 2.40
CA LEU A 109 -12.59 16.92 1.39
C LEU A 109 -12.25 17.83 0.21
N LYS A 110 -11.55 18.94 0.47
CA LYS A 110 -11.07 19.86 -0.58
C LYS A 110 -10.13 19.20 -1.58
N TYR A 111 -9.27 18.28 -1.14
CA TYR A 111 -8.26 17.65 -2.01
C TYR A 111 -8.65 16.27 -2.53
N VAL A 112 -9.33 15.45 -1.71
CA VAL A 112 -9.62 14.05 -2.03
C VAL A 112 -11.10 13.67 -1.91
N GLY A 113 -11.95 14.54 -1.35
CA GLY A 113 -13.38 14.25 -1.12
C GLY A 113 -14.22 14.09 -2.39
N HIS A 114 -13.76 14.62 -3.52
CA HIS A 114 -14.42 14.49 -4.81
C HIS A 114 -14.15 13.13 -5.48
N SER A 115 -13.23 12.33 -4.93
CA SER A 115 -12.96 11.00 -5.44
C SER A 115 -14.13 10.06 -5.12
N ASN A 116 -14.69 9.43 -6.15
CA ASN A 116 -15.70 8.37 -6.00
C ASN A 116 -15.24 7.26 -5.05
N THR A 117 -13.93 6.97 -5.03
CA THR A 117 -13.32 6.00 -4.12
C THR A 117 -13.47 6.42 -2.66
N PHE A 118 -13.19 7.68 -2.34
CA PHE A 118 -13.29 8.20 -0.98
C PHE A 118 -14.74 8.12 -0.47
N GLN A 119 -15.70 8.57 -1.28
CA GLN A 119 -17.13 8.53 -0.92
C GLN A 119 -17.66 7.10 -0.77
N ALA A 120 -17.21 6.17 -1.61
CA ALA A 120 -17.55 4.77 -1.51
C ALA A 120 -17.06 4.15 -0.20
N ILE A 121 -15.82 4.47 0.20
CA ILE A 121 -15.24 4.00 1.46
C ILE A 121 -15.99 4.60 2.66
N GLU A 122 -16.25 5.91 2.65
CA GLU A 122 -16.98 6.56 3.74
C GLU A 122 -18.37 5.95 3.94
N LYS A 123 -19.14 5.79 2.86
CA LYS A 123 -20.49 5.20 2.91
C LYS A 123 -20.46 3.75 3.37
N GLY A 124 -19.47 2.97 2.92
CA GLY A 124 -19.29 1.58 3.33
C GLY A 124 -19.02 1.44 4.83
N ILE A 125 -18.13 2.28 5.37
CA ILE A 125 -17.81 2.29 6.81
C ILE A 125 -19.01 2.76 7.64
N ALA A 126 -19.74 3.79 7.19
CA ALA A 126 -20.92 4.27 7.90
C ALA A 126 -21.99 3.17 8.07
N ARG A 127 -22.05 2.20 7.14
CA ARG A 127 -22.99 1.08 7.16
C ARG A 127 -22.49 -0.14 7.91
N ASN A 128 -21.21 -0.49 7.76
CA ASN A 128 -20.69 -1.79 8.16
C ASN A 128 -19.46 -1.71 9.09
N GLY A 129 -19.01 -0.51 9.43
CA GLY A 129 -17.97 -0.26 10.42
C GLY A 129 -16.67 -1.02 10.15
N ILE A 130 -16.21 -1.77 11.15
CA ILE A 130 -14.96 -2.54 11.12
C ILE A 130 -15.02 -3.68 10.09
N ASP A 131 -16.19 -4.27 9.85
CA ASP A 131 -16.33 -5.35 8.86
C ASP A 131 -16.00 -4.83 7.45
N PHE A 132 -16.36 -3.58 7.15
CA PHE A 132 -15.98 -2.96 5.88
C PHE A 132 -14.46 -2.81 5.74
N LEU A 133 -13.77 -2.38 6.81
CA LEU A 133 -12.30 -2.27 6.83
C LEU A 133 -11.63 -3.61 6.57
N ILE A 134 -12.07 -4.69 7.22
CA ILE A 134 -11.51 -6.02 7.01
C ILE A 134 -11.66 -6.43 5.54
N LEU A 135 -12.84 -6.24 4.99
CA LEU A 135 -13.16 -6.70 3.64
C LEU A 135 -12.42 -5.94 2.54
N THR A 136 -12.30 -4.62 2.64
CA THR A 136 -11.57 -3.80 1.64
C THR A 136 -10.05 -3.91 1.75
N ARG A 137 -9.52 -4.39 2.88
CA ARG A 137 -8.11 -4.75 3.02
C ARG A 137 -7.81 -6.12 2.40
N LEU A 138 -8.69 -7.10 2.62
CA LEU A 138 -8.54 -8.44 2.05
C LEU A 138 -8.86 -8.48 0.55
N ILE A 139 -9.83 -7.67 0.11
CA ILE A 139 -10.23 -7.54 -1.28
C ILE A 139 -9.76 -6.16 -1.75
N PRO A 140 -8.69 -6.08 -2.57
CA PRO A 140 -8.09 -4.80 -2.97
C PRO A 140 -8.97 -4.05 -3.99
N LEU A 141 -10.15 -3.60 -3.55
CA LEU A 141 -11.11 -2.83 -4.34
C LEU A 141 -10.68 -1.37 -4.52
N PHE A 142 -9.85 -0.88 -3.60
CA PHE A 142 -9.42 0.51 -3.55
C PHE A 142 -7.91 0.62 -3.32
N PRO A 143 -7.24 1.67 -3.81
CA PRO A 143 -5.83 1.91 -3.56
C PRO A 143 -5.53 2.02 -2.05
N TYR A 144 -4.52 1.27 -1.58
CA TYR A 144 -4.15 1.17 -0.16
C TYR A 144 -3.94 2.53 0.52
N ASN A 145 -3.30 3.46 -0.18
CA ASN A 145 -2.97 4.76 0.40
C ASN A 145 -4.22 5.61 0.61
N ILE A 146 -5.13 5.66 -0.37
CA ILE A 146 -6.40 6.40 -0.27
C ILE A 146 -7.24 5.84 0.87
N GLN A 147 -7.27 4.52 1.01
CA GLN A 147 -7.94 3.84 2.11
C GLN A 147 -7.45 4.36 3.47
N ASN A 148 -6.13 4.46 3.70
CA ASN A 148 -5.57 4.90 4.98
C ASN A 148 -6.09 6.28 5.42
N TYR A 149 -6.15 7.22 4.47
CA TYR A 149 -6.68 8.57 4.71
C TYR A 149 -8.20 8.57 4.93
N ALA A 150 -8.95 7.79 4.13
CA ALA A 150 -10.39 7.67 4.27
C ALA A 150 -10.79 7.11 5.64
N TYR A 151 -10.09 6.07 6.11
CA TYR A 151 -10.33 5.50 7.45
C TYR A 151 -10.09 6.50 8.58
N GLY A 152 -9.09 7.39 8.46
CA GLY A 152 -8.78 8.41 9.48
C GLY A 152 -9.89 9.44 9.72
N LEU A 153 -10.76 9.65 8.73
CA LEU A 153 -11.93 10.53 8.83
C LEU A 153 -13.19 9.83 9.34
N THR A 154 -13.10 8.55 9.65
CA THR A 154 -14.23 7.77 10.20
C THR A 154 -14.20 7.67 11.72
N THR A 155 -15.25 7.08 12.27
CA THR A 155 -15.42 6.83 13.71
C THR A 155 -14.56 5.67 14.23
N ILE A 156 -13.85 4.94 13.36
CA ILE A 156 -12.99 3.82 13.77
C ILE A 156 -11.87 4.33 14.69
N ALA A 157 -11.63 3.64 15.80
CA ALA A 157 -10.53 3.98 16.70
C ALA A 157 -9.16 3.58 16.11
N PHE A 158 -8.10 4.27 16.54
CA PHE A 158 -6.74 4.09 16.01
C PHE A 158 -6.22 2.65 16.12
N TRP A 159 -6.38 2.02 17.29
CA TRP A 159 -5.86 0.67 17.54
C TRP A 159 -6.58 -0.42 16.75
N PRO A 160 -7.93 -0.49 16.73
CA PRO A 160 -8.64 -1.39 15.84
C PRO A 160 -8.22 -1.23 14.38
N TYR A 161 -8.12 0.00 13.88
CA TYR A 161 -7.66 0.26 12.52
C TYR A 161 -6.25 -0.29 12.26
N THR A 162 -5.31 0.00 13.16
CA THR A 162 -3.89 -0.34 13.00
C THR A 162 -3.69 -1.85 13.04
N LEU A 163 -4.25 -2.53 14.04
CA LEU A 163 -4.08 -3.98 14.22
C LEU A 163 -4.75 -4.77 13.10
N ILE A 164 -5.98 -4.40 12.72
CA ILE A 164 -6.69 -5.06 11.63
C ILE A 164 -5.96 -4.84 10.31
N SER A 165 -5.49 -3.62 10.04
CA SER A 165 -4.72 -3.33 8.82
C SER A 165 -3.41 -4.13 8.78
N ALA A 166 -2.69 -4.24 9.90
CA ALA A 166 -1.46 -5.04 9.97
C ALA A 166 -1.74 -6.53 9.68
N LEU A 167 -2.75 -7.11 10.34
CA LEU A 167 -3.11 -8.52 10.18
C LEU A 167 -3.60 -8.85 8.77
N THR A 168 -4.45 -7.99 8.19
CA THR A 168 -5.00 -8.21 6.84
C THR A 168 -3.97 -7.99 5.73
N THR A 169 -2.96 -7.13 5.96
CA THR A 169 -1.91 -6.85 4.98
C THR A 169 -0.78 -7.88 5.03
N LEU A 170 -0.57 -8.55 6.18
CA LEU A 170 0.52 -9.51 6.39
C LEU A 170 0.63 -10.61 5.31
N PRO A 171 -0.45 -11.33 4.93
CA PRO A 171 -0.33 -12.38 3.90
C PRO A 171 0.18 -11.84 2.56
N GLY A 172 -0.28 -10.65 2.17
CA GLY A 172 0.18 -9.97 0.96
C GLY A 172 1.66 -9.60 1.05
N ILE A 173 2.10 -9.06 2.19
CA ILE A 173 3.52 -8.72 2.40
C ILE A 173 4.40 -9.97 2.30
N VAL A 174 4.02 -11.08 2.97
CA VAL A 174 4.78 -12.34 2.93
C VAL A 174 4.92 -12.84 1.49
N ILE A 175 3.83 -12.85 0.72
CA ILE A 175 3.88 -13.33 -0.67
C ILE A 175 4.80 -12.43 -1.50
N TYR A 176 4.66 -11.12 -1.39
CA TYR A 176 5.45 -10.18 -2.18
C TYR A 176 6.93 -10.27 -1.83
N THR A 177 7.30 -10.35 -0.55
CA THR A 177 8.70 -10.42 -0.13
C THR A 177 9.36 -11.74 -0.48
N VAL A 178 8.67 -12.87 -0.30
CA VAL A 178 9.18 -14.20 -0.66
C VAL A 178 9.36 -14.30 -2.17
N MET A 179 8.35 -13.94 -2.96
CA MET A 179 8.43 -13.99 -4.42
C MET A 179 9.48 -13.03 -4.97
N ALA A 180 9.59 -11.83 -4.41
CA ALA A 180 10.62 -10.87 -4.82
C ALA A 180 12.04 -11.38 -4.51
N SER A 181 12.23 -11.99 -3.34
CA SER A 181 13.51 -12.60 -2.97
C SER A 181 13.86 -13.78 -3.87
N ASP A 182 12.94 -14.72 -4.08
CA ASP A 182 13.18 -15.91 -4.90
C ASP A 182 13.48 -15.52 -6.36
N LEU A 183 12.70 -14.59 -6.92
CA LEU A 183 12.92 -14.07 -8.27
C LEU A 183 14.28 -13.38 -8.43
N ALA A 184 14.69 -12.61 -7.42
CA ALA A 184 15.95 -11.88 -7.45
C ALA A 184 17.20 -12.78 -7.36
N ASN A 185 17.13 -13.87 -6.61
CA ASN A 185 18.29 -14.75 -6.37
C ASN A 185 18.35 -15.94 -7.34
N GLU A 186 17.20 -16.54 -7.67
CA GLU A 186 17.11 -17.78 -8.46
C GLU A 186 16.50 -17.55 -9.86
N GLY A 187 15.87 -16.40 -10.10
CA GLY A 187 15.14 -16.13 -11.34
C GLY A 187 13.83 -16.91 -11.45
N ILE A 188 13.34 -17.07 -12.68
CA ILE A 188 12.08 -17.80 -12.95
C ILE A 188 12.40 -19.30 -13.05
N THR A 189 12.19 -20.02 -11.96
CA THR A 189 12.34 -21.48 -11.88
C THR A 189 10.98 -22.19 -11.82
N LEU A 190 10.95 -23.52 -12.03
CA LEU A 190 9.72 -24.31 -11.82
C LEU A 190 9.20 -24.16 -10.38
N ARG A 191 10.11 -24.14 -9.39
CA ARG A 191 9.77 -23.91 -7.99
C ARG A 191 9.09 -22.56 -7.79
N PHE A 192 9.64 -21.49 -8.38
CA PHE A 192 9.04 -20.16 -8.35
C PHE A 192 7.62 -20.16 -8.94
N ILE A 193 7.42 -20.79 -10.10
CA ILE A 193 6.09 -20.88 -10.73
C ILE A 193 5.10 -21.64 -9.82
N LEU A 194 5.52 -22.75 -9.23
CA LEU A 194 4.68 -23.51 -8.30
C LEU A 194 4.32 -22.69 -7.04
N GLN A 195 5.29 -21.99 -6.44
CA GLN A 195 5.02 -21.11 -5.31
C GLN A 195 4.07 -19.97 -5.68
N LEU A 196 4.23 -19.39 -6.87
CA LEU A 196 3.35 -18.33 -7.37
C LEU A 196 1.91 -18.84 -7.55
N CYS A 197 1.73 -20.03 -8.11
CA CYS A 197 0.43 -20.67 -8.24
C CYS A 197 -0.20 -20.96 -6.87
N LEU A 198 0.57 -21.48 -5.92
CA LEU A 198 0.11 -21.75 -4.56
C LEU A 198 -0.27 -20.46 -3.81
N ALA A 199 0.53 -19.40 -3.95
CA ALA A 199 0.25 -18.08 -3.39
C ALA A 199 -1.01 -17.47 -4.00
N GLY A 200 -1.19 -17.60 -5.32
CA GLY A 200 -2.39 -17.19 -6.04
C GLY A 200 -3.63 -17.93 -5.54
N LEU A 201 -3.54 -19.25 -5.37
CA LEU A 201 -4.62 -20.07 -4.81
C LEU A 201 -4.95 -19.68 -3.37
N ALA A 202 -3.93 -19.46 -2.53
CA ALA A 202 -4.11 -19.05 -1.15
C ALA A 202 -4.80 -17.67 -1.05
N LEU A 203 -4.37 -16.70 -1.85
CA LEU A 203 -5.04 -15.39 -1.95
C LEU A 203 -6.47 -15.51 -2.47
N PHE A 204 -6.69 -16.37 -3.46
CA PHE A 204 -8.02 -16.63 -3.99
C PHE A 204 -8.94 -17.18 -2.89
N ILE A 205 -8.51 -18.22 -2.16
CA ILE A 205 -9.27 -18.80 -1.05
C ILE A 205 -9.54 -17.73 0.02
N LEU A 206 -8.54 -16.94 0.40
CA LEU A 206 -8.67 -15.86 1.38
C LEU A 206 -9.74 -14.83 0.94
N VAL A 207 -9.71 -14.42 -0.32
CA VAL A 207 -10.71 -13.50 -0.90
C VAL A 207 -12.10 -14.13 -0.91
N GLN A 208 -12.21 -15.43 -1.22
CA GLN A 208 -13.50 -16.12 -1.23
C GLN A 208 -14.08 -16.28 0.19
N LEU A 209 -13.23 -16.58 1.18
CA LEU A 209 -13.63 -16.60 2.59
C LEU A 209 -14.07 -15.22 3.08
N ALA A 210 -13.34 -14.16 2.70
CA ALA A 210 -13.73 -12.79 2.99
C ALA A 210 -15.10 -12.45 2.37
N LYS A 211 -15.35 -12.84 1.10
CA LYS A 211 -16.66 -12.66 0.46
C LYS A 211 -17.77 -13.47 1.15
N LEU A 212 -17.48 -14.69 1.58
CA LEU A 212 -18.45 -15.52 2.30
C LEU A 212 -18.82 -14.87 3.64
N TYR A 213 -17.83 -14.38 4.37
CA TYR A 213 -18.01 -13.62 5.60
C TYR A 213 -18.86 -12.35 5.35
N ALA A 214 -18.54 -11.59 4.29
CA ALA A 214 -19.31 -10.41 3.89
C ALA A 214 -20.79 -10.73 3.64
N ARG A 215 -21.09 -11.86 2.98
CA ARG A 215 -22.46 -12.30 2.72
C ARG A 215 -23.21 -12.64 4.00
N HIS A 216 -22.58 -13.39 4.91
CA HIS A 216 -23.18 -13.75 6.20
C HIS A 216 -23.48 -12.53 7.08
N LYS A 217 -22.66 -11.48 6.99
CA LYS A 217 -22.83 -10.22 7.73
C LYS A 217 -23.64 -9.16 6.98
N HIS A 218 -24.20 -9.48 5.80
CA HIS A 218 -24.92 -8.54 4.94
C HIS A 218 -24.15 -7.23 4.67
N VAL A 219 -22.82 -7.32 4.49
CA VAL A 219 -21.98 -6.16 4.21
C VAL A 219 -22.12 -5.74 2.75
N ASP A 220 -22.54 -4.50 2.54
CA ASP A 220 -22.82 -3.96 1.21
C ASP A 220 -21.54 -3.42 0.54
N LEU A 221 -20.88 -4.28 -0.24
CA LEU A 221 -19.73 -3.90 -1.06
C LEU A 221 -20.13 -3.20 -2.38
N SER A 222 -21.42 -2.96 -2.64
CA SER A 222 -21.92 -2.40 -3.91
C SER A 222 -21.48 -0.96 -4.17
N ALA A 223 -20.99 -0.25 -3.15
CA ALA A 223 -20.35 1.06 -3.29
C ALA A 223 -19.16 1.04 -4.28
N SER A 224 -18.53 -0.13 -4.49
CA SER A 224 -17.45 -0.34 -5.48
C SER A 224 -17.96 -0.55 -6.93
N ARG A 225 -19.24 -0.89 -7.14
CA ARG A 225 -19.76 -1.28 -8.48
C ARG A 225 -20.29 -0.14 -9.34
N ARG A 226 -20.48 1.08 -8.80
CA ARG A 226 -21.03 2.20 -9.58
C ARG A 226 -19.92 3.12 -10.05
N SER A 227 -19.38 2.87 -11.24
CA SER A 227 -18.98 3.97 -12.11
C SER A 227 -20.27 4.58 -12.68
N PRO A 228 -20.58 5.87 -12.48
CA PRO A 228 -21.68 6.49 -13.18
C PRO A 228 -21.26 6.76 -14.63
N LEU A 229 -21.23 5.71 -15.47
CA LEU A 229 -21.40 5.88 -16.91
C LEU A 229 -22.89 5.95 -17.20
N THR A 230 -23.49 7.09 -16.86
CA THR A 230 -24.76 7.53 -17.46
C THR A 230 -24.57 8.99 -17.84
N HIS A 231 -24.05 9.21 -19.04
CA HIS A 231 -24.36 10.45 -19.75
C HIS A 231 -25.88 10.50 -19.93
N PRO A 232 -26.56 11.60 -19.57
CA PRO A 232 -27.96 11.74 -19.91
C PRO A 232 -28.08 11.75 -21.44
N LYS A 233 -29.08 11.01 -21.94
CA LYS A 233 -29.52 11.11 -23.34
C LYS A 233 -29.80 12.58 -23.64
N ASN A 234 -29.06 13.17 -24.59
CA ASN A 234 -29.54 14.33 -25.31
C ASN A 234 -30.47 13.82 -26.40
N GLU A 235 -31.76 13.79 -26.08
CA GLU A 235 -32.80 13.97 -27.08
C GLU A 235 -32.85 15.47 -27.39
N GLY A 236 -32.63 15.80 -28.66
CA GLY A 236 -32.67 17.14 -29.24
C GLY A 236 -32.50 17.01 -30.74
#